data_AF-A0AAE0X193-F1
#
_entry.id   AF-A0AAE0X193-F1
#
_cell.length_a   1.000
_cell.length_b   1.000
_cell.length_c   1.000
_cell.angle_alpha   90.00
_cell.angle_beta   90.00
_cell.angle_gamma   90.00
#
_symmetry.space_group_name_H-M   'P 1'
#
loop_
_entity.id
_entity.type
_entity.pdbx_description
1 polymer ?
#
loop_
_entity_poly.entity_id
_entity_poly.type
_entity_poly.pdbx_seq_one_letter_code
_entity_poly.pdbx_strand_id
1 'polypeptide(L)'
;MAPLTKQPTHPGASKGGRGRLMDAFHKSVLKAFHPRRRPSSTSRANAEDQEGLLSRRKFSIASVSETQLHLLLAQGRGYDGSDSVSSRHASRSEATQKAENPMRTSSRPISDTAFSYTRHGVASIEFDHKSLCCLSDAVRGAIAASGLFDCNLDTLGYFLDRALVEETLDNPTISFETIKNARLDKLLADIINCAERGTIGSAASFELASAAEALQRSWRSRYRGECFMIDEIRTIELATSGRLKGVSFVDPAVAKTPTGSLWTAVEVHPYASEESVGNLGFALRSWWLNIACAHRDGLVAHEDEMPTIRSVEDSSVLPLLTGREEITGVEATNYIATGPYKKIHGRLVSKVGKLIHVLRGYELRSEYAPVAGLRYDGLWKITRHSHRFDNTIREYKFELGLKRVPRHAIPWQMTLKTPTPSQLDDWHLFEKLEVEKIRQSNGEHSALARKIEKDQERMEREQWRRVWNFRSSISGKPKSSMKATNPPIVQAPGSIQARVEKSDN
;
A
#
# COMPACT_ATOMS: atom_id res chain seq x y z
N MET A 1 -16.09 1.32 -85.82
CA MET A 1 -16.66 2.66 -85.55
C MET A 1 -15.69 3.42 -84.66
N ALA A 2 -15.25 4.60 -85.13
CA ALA A 2 -14.54 5.70 -84.47
C ALA A 2 -13.44 5.39 -83.39
N PRO A 3 -12.16 5.74 -83.68
CA PRO A 3 -10.98 5.56 -82.80
C PRO A 3 -10.42 6.90 -82.25
N LEU A 4 -9.18 6.86 -81.73
CA LEU A 4 -8.16 7.94 -81.53
C LEU A 4 -7.85 8.28 -80.05
N THR A 5 -6.76 7.76 -79.46
CA THR A 5 -5.34 8.19 -79.52
C THR A 5 -5.00 9.50 -78.79
N LYS A 6 -4.04 9.44 -77.85
CA LYS A 6 -2.74 10.16 -77.82
C LYS A 6 -2.27 10.49 -76.38
N GLN A 7 -1.16 9.85 -75.96
CA GLN A 7 -0.06 10.50 -75.20
C GLN A 7 0.66 11.54 -76.13
N PRO A 8 1.70 12.34 -75.77
CA PRO A 8 2.65 12.24 -74.63
C PRO A 8 3.20 13.60 -74.08
N THR A 9 4.28 13.50 -73.27
CA THR A 9 5.47 14.39 -73.15
C THR A 9 5.60 15.36 -71.95
N HIS A 10 6.69 15.13 -71.19
CA HIS A 10 7.48 16.13 -70.44
C HIS A 10 8.24 17.05 -71.40
N PRO A 11 8.62 18.29 -71.01
CA PRO A 11 9.98 18.50 -70.47
C PRO A 11 10.15 19.69 -69.47
N GLY A 12 11.32 19.74 -68.80
CA GLY A 12 12.12 20.97 -68.78
C GLY A 12 12.11 21.86 -67.53
N ALA A 13 13.29 22.01 -66.94
CA ALA A 13 13.65 22.84 -65.78
C ALA A 13 13.56 24.37 -65.97
N SER A 14 13.41 25.11 -64.86
CA SER A 14 14.06 26.43 -64.67
C SER A 14 14.13 26.84 -63.19
N LYS A 15 15.17 27.63 -62.88
CA LYS A 15 15.68 28.06 -61.58
C LYS A 15 15.01 29.34 -61.06
N GLY A 16 15.04 29.51 -59.73
CA GLY A 16 15.40 30.79 -59.09
C GLY A 16 14.37 31.38 -58.11
N GLY A 17 14.80 31.68 -56.88
CA GLY A 17 14.12 32.69 -56.05
C GLY A 17 14.18 32.60 -54.52
N ARG A 18 15.38 32.81 -53.94
CA ARG A 18 15.69 33.55 -52.68
C ARG A 18 14.67 33.63 -51.53
N GLY A 19 15.12 33.21 -50.34
CA GLY A 19 14.75 33.75 -49.02
C GLY A 19 15.28 32.84 -47.90
N ARG A 20 16.50 33.09 -47.35
CA ARG A 20 16.72 33.69 -46.01
C ARG A 20 15.83 33.03 -44.94
N LEU A 21 16.32 32.35 -43.89
CA LEU A 21 17.48 32.61 -43.05
C LEU A 21 17.86 31.33 -42.27
N MET A 22 19.16 31.13 -42.09
CA MET A 22 19.82 30.06 -41.34
C MET A 22 19.55 30.09 -39.84
N ASP A 23 19.70 28.91 -39.23
CA ASP A 23 20.43 28.60 -37.99
C ASP A 23 20.66 29.72 -36.98
N ALA A 24 20.27 29.46 -35.72
CA ALA A 24 21.26 29.31 -34.63
C ALA A 24 20.56 29.07 -33.29
N PHE A 25 20.55 27.79 -32.89
CA PHE A 25 20.54 27.36 -31.51
C PHE A 25 21.87 27.78 -30.85
N HIS A 26 21.87 28.79 -29.97
CA HIS A 26 22.64 28.82 -28.71
C HIS A 26 22.62 30.20 -28.02
N LYS A 27 22.55 30.14 -26.67
CA LYS A 27 22.87 31.18 -25.67
C LYS A 27 21.82 32.27 -25.41
N SER A 28 21.21 32.23 -24.23
CA SER A 28 21.62 33.15 -23.15
C SER A 28 20.92 32.84 -21.82
N VAL A 29 21.75 32.47 -20.85
CA VAL A 29 21.51 32.46 -19.41
C VAL A 29 22.07 33.78 -18.86
N LEU A 30 21.40 34.34 -17.84
CA LEU A 30 21.79 35.44 -16.92
C LEU A 30 21.66 36.92 -17.39
N LYS A 31 20.66 37.60 -16.80
CA LYS A 31 20.63 38.98 -16.22
C LYS A 31 19.15 39.41 -16.16
N ALA A 32 18.58 40.03 -15.12
CA ALA A 32 19.16 40.77 -14.01
C ALA A 32 18.14 40.86 -12.84
N PHE A 33 18.68 40.87 -11.63
CA PHE A 33 18.06 41.46 -10.43
C PHE A 33 18.14 43.00 -10.54
N HIS A 34 17.02 43.71 -10.34
CA HIS A 34 16.97 44.84 -9.41
C HIS A 34 15.51 45.27 -9.09
N PRO A 35 15.23 45.73 -7.86
CA PRO A 35 13.89 46.10 -7.39
C PRO A 35 13.68 47.63 -7.37
N ARG A 36 12.42 48.06 -7.52
CA ARG A 36 11.80 49.37 -7.14
C ARG A 36 10.46 49.44 -7.90
N ARG A 37 9.31 49.91 -7.39
CA ARG A 37 8.98 51.01 -6.48
C ARG A 37 7.48 50.88 -6.09
N ARG A 38 7.12 51.32 -4.88
CA ARG A 38 5.74 51.69 -4.50
C ARG A 38 5.28 52.97 -5.24
N PRO A 39 3.95 53.19 -5.37
CA PRO A 39 3.24 54.21 -4.57
C PRO A 39 1.89 53.68 -4.01
N SER A 40 1.58 53.77 -2.71
CA SER A 40 0.95 54.87 -1.93
C SER A 40 -0.53 55.22 -2.27
N SER A 41 -1.41 54.87 -1.31
CA SER A 41 -2.65 55.53 -0.81
C SER A 41 -3.85 55.71 -1.77
N THR A 42 -5.12 55.51 -1.37
CA THR A 42 -5.80 56.15 -0.21
C THR A 42 -7.19 55.54 0.09
N SER A 43 -7.58 55.50 1.39
CA SER A 43 -8.95 55.74 1.98
C SER A 43 -10.05 54.67 1.75
N ARG A 44 -10.91 54.24 2.71
CA ARG A 44 -11.36 54.64 4.07
C ARG A 44 -12.13 53.40 4.63
N ALA A 45 -11.84 52.88 5.81
CA ALA A 45 -12.42 53.20 7.14
C ALA A 45 -13.68 52.38 7.54
N ASN A 46 -13.48 51.62 8.63
CA ASN A 46 -14.37 51.19 9.72
C ASN A 46 -14.37 49.65 9.89
N ALA A 47 -14.31 49.03 11.07
CA ALA A 47 -13.85 49.33 12.44
C ALA A 47 -14.11 48.03 13.24
N GLU A 48 -13.16 47.63 14.12
CA GLU A 48 -13.32 46.84 15.38
C GLU A 48 -13.97 45.42 15.29
N ASP A 49 -13.46 44.31 15.83
CA ASP A 49 -12.83 44.07 17.13
C ASP A 49 -11.88 42.85 17.17
N GLN A 50 -10.81 43.06 17.95
CA GLN A 50 -9.95 42.20 18.78
C GLN A 50 -9.41 40.80 18.36
N GLU A 51 -8.07 40.77 18.37
CA GLU A 51 -7.17 39.62 18.27
C GLU A 51 -7.09 38.76 19.55
N GLY A 52 -6.89 37.46 19.35
CA GLY A 52 -6.25 36.54 20.29
C GLY A 52 -5.13 35.78 19.60
N LEU A 53 -3.89 36.19 19.86
CA LEU A 53 -2.63 35.65 19.33
C LEU A 53 -2.33 34.24 19.85
N LEU A 54 -2.05 33.28 18.95
CA LEU A 54 -1.03 32.25 19.18
C LEU A 54 -0.21 32.00 17.90
N SER A 55 1.07 32.35 18.01
CA SER A 55 2.14 32.11 17.04
C SER A 55 2.24 30.64 16.61
N ARG A 56 2.03 30.36 15.33
CA ARG A 56 2.61 29.19 14.65
C ARG A 56 3.55 29.67 13.56
N ARG A 57 4.86 29.54 13.81
CA ARG A 57 5.89 29.60 12.76
C ARG A 57 5.60 28.49 11.75
N LYS A 58 5.11 28.86 10.58
CA LYS A 58 5.11 28.00 9.38
C LYS A 58 6.54 27.95 8.87
N PHE A 59 7.22 26.81 9.00
CA PHE A 59 8.40 26.53 8.19
C PHE A 59 7.92 26.11 6.80
N SER A 60 8.26 26.93 5.81
CA SER A 60 7.95 26.74 4.39
C SER A 60 8.85 25.65 3.81
N ILE A 61 8.24 24.63 3.21
CA ILE A 61 8.90 23.64 2.36
C ILE A 61 9.21 24.33 1.04
N ALA A 62 10.42 24.86 0.90
CA ALA A 62 10.94 25.29 -0.39
C ALA A 62 12.41 24.91 -0.48
N SER A 63 12.73 24.19 -1.55
CA SER A 63 14.05 23.81 -2.07
C SER A 63 14.91 22.93 -1.17
N VAL A 64 14.85 21.62 -1.41
CA VAL A 64 16.05 20.78 -1.34
C VAL A 64 16.35 20.36 -2.78
N SER A 65 17.45 20.89 -3.34
CA SER A 65 17.88 20.50 -4.68
C SER A 65 18.46 19.08 -4.64
N GLU A 66 18.42 18.39 -5.78
CA GLU A 66 18.95 17.02 -5.98
C GLU A 66 20.43 16.88 -5.54
N THR A 67 21.18 17.98 -5.52
CA THR A 67 22.55 18.08 -4.98
C THR A 67 22.64 18.05 -3.46
N GLN A 68 21.63 18.54 -2.72
CA GLN A 68 21.58 18.40 -1.26
C GLN A 68 21.19 16.98 -0.82
N LEU A 69 20.44 16.25 -1.65
CA LEU A 69 20.15 14.82 -1.45
C LEU A 69 21.43 13.97 -1.55
N HIS A 70 22.33 14.28 -2.49
CA HIS A 70 23.64 13.61 -2.57
C HIS A 70 24.56 13.96 -1.39
N LEU A 71 24.46 15.16 -0.83
CA LEU A 71 25.30 15.60 0.29
C LEU A 71 24.90 14.95 1.62
N LEU A 72 23.60 14.72 1.85
CA LEU A 72 23.09 13.97 2.99
C LEU A 72 23.49 12.49 2.94
N LEU A 73 23.58 11.90 1.75
CA LEU A 73 24.02 10.51 1.55
C LEU A 73 25.56 10.35 1.60
N ALA A 74 26.33 11.41 1.36
CA ALA A 74 27.80 11.38 1.40
C ALA A 74 28.38 11.41 2.83
N GLN A 75 27.61 11.85 3.84
CA GLN A 75 28.07 11.93 5.23
C GLN A 75 28.06 10.58 5.97
N GLY A 76 27.63 9.49 5.32
CA GLY A 76 27.57 8.15 5.91
C GLY A 76 28.65 7.15 5.47
N ARG A 77 29.69 7.57 4.72
CA ARG A 77 30.76 6.65 4.28
C ARG A 77 32.13 7.05 4.83
N GLY A 78 32.46 6.48 5.98
CA GLY A 78 33.83 6.31 6.46
C GLY A 78 34.41 4.97 5.98
N TYR A 79 35.69 5.02 5.65
CA TYR A 79 36.49 4.11 4.83
C TYR A 79 36.79 2.71 5.40
N ASP A 80 37.14 1.85 4.44
CA ASP A 80 37.78 0.53 4.47
C ASP A 80 39.01 0.38 5.40
N GLY A 81 39.32 -0.87 5.76
CA GLY A 81 40.68 -1.38 5.54
C GLY A 81 41.22 -2.49 6.44
N SER A 82 41.40 -3.67 5.83
CA SER A 82 42.46 -4.68 6.02
C SER A 82 42.35 -5.78 7.10
N ASP A 83 41.90 -6.96 6.62
CA ASP A 83 42.67 -8.20 6.41
C ASP A 83 43.62 -8.79 7.46
N SER A 84 43.23 -10.02 7.84
CA SER A 84 44.03 -11.25 7.99
C SER A 84 45.00 -11.39 9.18
N VAL A 85 44.86 -12.50 9.91
CA VAL A 85 45.86 -13.58 10.03
C VAL A 85 45.31 -14.69 10.94
N SER A 86 45.46 -15.91 10.46
CA SER A 86 45.21 -17.18 11.15
C SER A 86 46.37 -17.52 12.10
N SER A 87 46.10 -17.98 13.33
CA SER A 87 46.94 -19.01 13.97
C SER A 87 46.32 -19.63 15.22
N ARG A 88 46.49 -20.95 15.32
CA ARG A 88 46.21 -21.83 16.46
C ARG A 88 47.38 -21.81 17.45
N HIS A 89 47.07 -22.11 18.72
CA HIS A 89 47.86 -22.82 19.77
C HIS A 89 47.51 -22.18 21.14
N ALA A 90 46.79 -22.87 22.03
CA ALA A 90 47.25 -23.91 22.95
C ALA A 90 47.73 -23.37 24.32
N SER A 91 46.91 -23.67 25.34
CA SER A 91 47.28 -24.19 26.67
C SER A 91 47.93 -23.30 27.74
N ARG A 92 47.63 -23.69 28.99
CA ARG A 92 48.24 -23.37 30.31
C ARG A 92 47.72 -22.13 31.06
N SER A 93 46.92 -22.30 32.13
CA SER A 93 47.29 -22.55 33.56
C SER A 93 47.73 -21.24 34.24
N GLU A 94 47.16 -20.72 35.34
CA GLU A 94 46.93 -21.20 36.72
C GLU A 94 45.96 -20.18 37.38
N ALA A 95 44.90 -20.60 38.08
CA ALA A 95 44.86 -20.81 39.53
C ALA A 95 45.43 -19.68 40.40
N THR A 96 44.57 -18.86 41.00
CA THR A 96 44.72 -18.47 42.43
C THR A 96 43.37 -18.08 43.03
N GLN A 97 42.86 -18.98 43.88
CA GLN A 97 41.82 -18.69 44.87
C GLN A 97 42.45 -17.95 46.06
N LYS A 98 41.75 -16.96 46.60
CA LYS A 98 41.88 -16.57 48.01
C LYS A 98 40.53 -16.07 48.54
N ALA A 99 39.92 -16.90 49.38
CA ALA A 99 38.93 -16.54 50.40
C ALA A 99 39.66 -15.76 51.53
N GLU A 100 39.08 -14.93 52.40
CA GLU A 100 37.93 -15.02 53.32
C GLU A 100 37.71 -13.58 53.89
N ASN A 101 36.50 -13.00 53.92
CA ASN A 101 35.46 -13.02 54.97
C ASN A 101 35.45 -11.72 55.84
N PRO A 102 34.51 -11.47 56.78
CA PRO A 102 33.31 -10.64 56.57
C PRO A 102 33.20 -9.42 57.52
N MET A 103 32.35 -8.43 57.20
CA MET A 103 31.74 -7.58 58.24
C MET A 103 30.40 -6.97 57.83
N ARG A 104 29.54 -6.82 58.84
CA ARG A 104 28.09 -6.65 58.79
C ARG A 104 27.72 -5.35 59.51
N THR A 105 27.03 -4.42 58.86
CA THR A 105 26.17 -3.37 59.46
C THR A 105 25.17 -2.92 58.38
N SER A 106 23.86 -3.22 58.50
CA SER A 106 22.81 -2.29 58.99
C SER A 106 22.84 -0.94 58.24
N SER A 107 21.84 -0.41 57.54
CA SER A 107 20.38 -0.53 57.64
C SER A 107 19.74 0.38 56.56
N ARG A 108 18.64 -0.05 55.91
CA ARG A 108 17.39 0.69 55.60
C ARG A 108 16.60 -0.02 54.48
N PRO A 109 15.27 -0.19 54.59
CA PRO A 109 14.48 -0.86 53.58
C PRO A 109 14.10 0.13 52.48
N ILE A 110 14.58 -0.10 51.27
CA ILE A 110 13.96 0.46 50.07
C ILE A 110 12.86 -0.53 49.68
N SER A 111 11.65 -0.02 49.54
CA SER A 111 10.49 -0.77 49.07
C SER A 111 10.73 -1.22 47.62
N ASP A 112 11.27 -2.43 47.48
CA ASP A 112 11.31 -3.16 46.22
C ASP A 112 9.91 -3.65 45.88
N THR A 113 9.15 -2.81 45.15
CA THR A 113 8.02 -3.30 44.35
C THR A 113 8.60 -3.92 43.08
N ALA A 114 9.26 -5.06 43.23
CA ALA A 114 9.65 -5.90 42.11
C ALA A 114 8.36 -6.44 41.46
N PHE A 115 7.93 -5.80 40.38
CA PHE A 115 6.87 -6.33 39.53
C PHE A 115 7.34 -7.67 38.94
N SER A 116 6.84 -8.76 39.50
CA SER A 116 7.10 -10.11 39.04
C SER A 116 6.43 -10.32 37.67
N TYR A 117 7.19 -10.18 36.58
CA TYR A 117 6.76 -10.62 35.26
C TYR A 117 6.88 -12.14 35.15
N THR A 118 5.82 -12.84 35.53
CA THR A 118 5.53 -14.19 35.04
C THR A 118 4.08 -14.23 34.59
N ARG A 119 3.76 -13.53 33.50
CA ARG A 119 2.56 -13.82 32.71
C ARG A 119 2.91 -15.01 31.80
N HIS A 120 2.68 -16.21 32.32
CA HIS A 120 2.94 -17.47 31.63
C HIS A 120 2.16 -17.54 30.29
N GLY A 121 2.87 -17.81 29.19
CA GLY A 121 2.27 -18.24 27.92
C GLY A 121 2.37 -17.29 26.73
N VAL A 122 3.01 -16.11 26.85
CA VAL A 122 3.20 -15.23 25.69
C VAL A 122 4.26 -15.84 24.78
N ALA A 123 3.90 -16.18 23.54
CA ALA A 123 4.86 -16.55 22.51
C ALA A 123 5.92 -15.43 22.44
N SER A 124 7.18 -15.77 22.70
CA SER A 124 8.29 -14.82 22.68
C SER A 124 8.33 -14.15 21.32
N ILE A 125 7.91 -12.89 21.23
CA ILE A 125 8.03 -12.10 20.01
C ILE A 125 9.52 -11.89 19.78
N GLU A 126 10.02 -12.37 18.64
CA GLU A 126 11.31 -11.91 18.16
C GLU A 126 11.16 -10.43 17.78
N PHE A 127 12.03 -9.58 18.31
CA PHE A 127 12.05 -8.13 18.03
C PHE A 127 12.60 -7.83 16.62
N ASP A 128 12.34 -8.71 15.66
CA ASP A 128 12.66 -8.48 14.27
C ASP A 128 11.64 -7.51 13.64
N HIS A 129 12.08 -6.77 12.62
CA HIS A 129 11.25 -5.76 11.97
C HIS A 129 9.98 -6.36 11.35
N LYS A 130 10.02 -7.63 10.93
CA LYS A 130 8.91 -8.30 10.26
C LYS A 130 7.81 -8.70 11.24
N SER A 131 8.15 -9.32 12.37
CA SER A 131 7.17 -9.70 13.40
C SER A 131 6.54 -8.47 14.03
N LEU A 132 7.33 -7.42 14.29
CA LEU A 132 6.82 -6.15 14.80
C LEU A 132 5.88 -5.46 13.78
N CYS A 133 6.19 -5.53 12.49
CA CYS A 133 5.29 -5.03 11.45
C CYS A 133 3.98 -5.82 11.39
N CYS A 134 4.04 -7.16 11.51
CA CYS A 134 2.85 -8.00 11.59
C CYS A 134 1.99 -7.71 12.83
N LEU A 135 2.61 -7.47 13.99
CA LEU A 135 1.92 -7.05 15.21
C LEU A 135 1.24 -5.69 14.99
N SER A 136 1.97 -4.71 14.46
CA SER A 136 1.46 -3.38 14.12
C SER A 136 0.25 -3.45 13.19
N ASP A 137 0.35 -4.21 12.09
CA ASP A 137 -0.73 -4.40 11.13
C ASP A 137 -1.95 -5.11 11.75
N ALA A 138 -1.73 -6.09 12.64
CA ALA A 138 -2.81 -6.78 13.32
C ALA A 138 -3.59 -5.85 14.27
N VAL A 139 -2.88 -5.11 15.12
CA VAL A 139 -3.49 -4.19 16.10
C VAL A 139 -4.19 -3.03 15.40
N ARG A 140 -3.51 -2.36 14.46
CA ARG A 140 -4.10 -1.24 13.70
C ARG A 140 -5.29 -1.68 12.85
N GLY A 141 -5.22 -2.90 12.28
CA GLY A 141 -6.35 -3.49 11.57
C GLY A 141 -7.57 -3.73 12.46
N ALA A 142 -7.37 -4.15 13.71
CA ALA A 142 -8.46 -4.32 14.68
C ALA A 142 -9.05 -3.00 15.14
N ILE A 143 -8.22 -1.98 15.39
CA ILE A 143 -8.67 -0.61 15.69
C ILE A 143 -9.55 -0.09 14.56
N ALA A 144 -9.12 -0.24 13.30
CA ALA A 144 -9.88 0.21 12.15
C ALA A 144 -11.23 -0.54 11.98
N ALA A 145 -11.27 -1.83 12.32
CA ALA A 145 -12.47 -2.66 12.12
C ALA A 145 -13.49 -2.53 13.25
N SER A 146 -13.04 -2.43 14.50
CA SER A 146 -13.87 -2.51 15.70
C SER A 146 -13.89 -1.23 16.53
N GLY A 147 -12.98 -0.29 16.27
CA GLY A 147 -12.74 0.86 17.13
C GLY A 147 -12.03 0.51 18.44
N LEU A 148 -11.63 -0.75 18.65
CA LEU A 148 -10.97 -1.25 19.85
C LEU A 148 -9.69 -2.00 19.47
N PHE A 149 -8.70 -2.03 20.36
CA PHE A 149 -7.46 -2.79 20.19
C PHE A 149 -7.36 -4.02 21.08
N ASP A 150 -8.50 -4.61 21.45
CA ASP A 150 -8.55 -5.74 22.39
C ASP A 150 -7.98 -7.06 21.82
N CYS A 151 -7.46 -7.05 20.59
CA CYS A 151 -6.70 -8.17 20.04
C CYS A 151 -5.22 -8.08 20.44
N ASN A 152 -4.61 -9.23 20.73
CA ASN A 152 -3.18 -9.34 21.03
C ASN A 152 -2.72 -8.47 22.22
N LEU A 153 -3.59 -8.20 23.20
CA LEU A 153 -3.26 -7.35 24.37
C LEU A 153 -2.04 -7.85 25.15
N ASP A 154 -1.89 -9.17 25.32
CA ASP A 154 -0.72 -9.74 26.02
C ASP A 154 0.58 -9.50 25.25
N THR A 155 0.55 -9.76 23.95
CA THR A 155 1.67 -9.58 23.02
C THR A 155 2.06 -8.10 22.91
N LEU A 156 1.06 -7.23 22.77
CA LEU A 156 1.24 -5.78 22.71
C LEU A 156 1.76 -5.22 24.03
N GLY A 157 1.20 -5.65 25.17
CA GLY A 157 1.65 -5.26 26.49
C GLY A 157 3.07 -5.69 26.77
N TYR A 158 3.41 -6.95 26.49
CA TYR A 158 4.78 -7.43 26.60
C TYR A 158 5.76 -6.57 25.78
N PHE A 159 5.39 -6.23 24.54
CA PHE A 159 6.20 -5.37 23.68
C PHE A 159 6.36 -3.96 24.27
N LEU A 160 5.26 -3.29 24.63
CA LEU A 160 5.27 -1.90 25.12
C LEU A 160 6.03 -1.79 26.45
N ASP A 161 5.78 -2.70 27.38
CA ASP A 161 6.44 -2.72 28.68
C ASP A 161 7.95 -2.91 28.53
N ARG A 162 8.35 -3.90 27.73
CA ARG A 162 9.76 -4.17 27.48
C ARG A 162 10.46 -3.00 26.79
N ALA A 163 9.86 -2.45 25.73
CA ALA A 163 10.40 -1.31 25.02
C ALA A 163 10.55 -0.09 25.95
N LEU A 164 9.57 0.13 26.83
CA LEU A 164 9.60 1.25 27.77
C LEU A 164 10.66 1.06 28.86
N VAL A 165 10.81 -0.16 29.41
CA VAL A 165 11.88 -0.48 30.39
C VAL A 165 13.27 -0.30 29.77
N GLU A 166 13.46 -0.72 28.53
CA GLU A 166 14.74 -0.56 27.84
C GLU A 166 15.08 0.92 27.58
N GLU A 167 14.08 1.75 27.24
CA GLU A 167 14.27 3.20 27.08
C GLU A 167 14.52 3.91 28.42
N THR A 168 13.90 3.47 29.53
CA THR A 168 14.15 4.08 30.86
C THR A 168 15.49 3.69 31.46
N LEU A 169 16.01 2.51 31.12
CA LEU A 169 17.35 2.04 31.52
C LEU A 169 18.47 2.53 30.60
N ASP A 170 18.17 3.38 29.62
CA ASP A 170 19.11 3.88 28.60
C ASP A 170 19.86 2.75 27.86
N ASN A 171 19.18 1.60 27.67
CA ASN A 171 19.67 0.45 26.91
C ASN A 171 18.66 0.05 25.81
N PRO A 172 18.37 0.95 24.85
CA PRO A 172 17.33 0.71 23.87
C PRO A 172 17.74 -0.32 22.82
N THR A 173 17.01 -1.42 22.71
CA THR A 173 17.26 -2.42 21.64
C THR A 173 16.59 -2.07 20.32
N ILE A 174 15.52 -1.28 20.36
CA ILE A 174 14.75 -0.88 19.17
C ILE A 174 15.49 0.26 18.47
N SER A 175 15.90 0.03 17.22
CA SER A 175 16.54 1.04 16.38
C SER A 175 15.52 1.95 15.67
N PHE A 176 15.99 3.08 15.14
CA PHE A 176 15.15 3.96 14.31
C PHE A 176 14.63 3.23 13.07
N GLU A 177 15.47 2.41 12.43
CA GLU A 177 15.09 1.57 11.30
C GLU A 177 13.97 0.61 11.68
N THR A 178 14.02 0.00 12.86
CA THR A 178 12.96 -0.87 13.36
C THR A 178 11.64 -0.11 13.51
N ILE A 179 11.66 1.08 14.13
CA ILE A 179 10.48 1.95 14.29
C ILE A 179 9.88 2.32 12.94
N LYS A 180 10.73 2.78 12.01
CA LYS A 180 10.35 3.19 10.66
C LYS A 180 9.75 2.03 9.87
N ASN A 181 10.44 0.90 9.81
CA ASN A 181 10.10 -0.23 8.94
C ASN A 181 8.91 -1.03 9.48
N ALA A 182 8.75 -1.15 10.81
CA ALA A 182 7.60 -1.81 11.44
C ALA A 182 6.39 -0.89 11.69
N ARG A 183 6.46 0.38 11.25
CA ARG A 183 5.37 1.38 11.42
C ARG A 183 4.96 1.57 12.89
N LEU A 184 5.93 1.55 13.81
CA LEU A 184 5.64 1.62 15.25
C LEU A 184 5.18 3.01 15.68
N ASP A 185 5.67 4.07 15.05
CA ASP A 185 5.16 5.44 15.22
C ASP A 185 3.65 5.54 14.93
N LYS A 186 3.18 4.85 13.88
CA LYS A 186 1.76 4.81 13.51
C LYS A 186 0.95 3.96 14.46
N LEU A 187 1.50 2.82 14.90
CA LEU A 187 0.90 1.99 15.94
C LEU A 187 0.63 2.78 17.22
N LEU A 188 1.66 3.47 17.74
CA LEU A 188 1.51 4.29 18.95
C LEU A 188 0.48 5.41 18.73
N ALA A 189 0.53 6.09 17.59
CA ALA A 189 -0.46 7.13 17.28
C ALA A 189 -1.90 6.59 17.24
N ASP A 190 -2.14 5.42 16.65
CA ASP A 190 -3.47 4.81 16.58
C ASP A 190 -3.98 4.36 17.96
N ILE A 191 -3.12 3.80 18.81
CA ILE A 191 -3.48 3.43 20.19
C ILE A 191 -3.87 4.68 21.01
N ILE A 192 -3.05 5.74 20.94
CA ILE A 192 -3.29 7.00 21.67
C ILE A 192 -4.60 7.64 21.19
N ASN A 193 -4.78 7.77 19.87
CA ASN A 193 -6.01 8.32 19.29
C ASN A 193 -7.26 7.48 19.65
N CYS A 194 -7.12 6.16 19.78
CA CYS A 194 -8.19 5.28 20.23
C CYS A 194 -8.56 5.54 21.69
N ALA A 195 -7.57 5.76 22.56
CA ALA A 195 -7.81 6.09 23.96
C ALA A 195 -8.48 7.46 24.13
N GLU A 196 -8.03 8.48 23.39
CA GLU A 196 -8.59 9.83 23.43
C GLU A 196 -10.07 9.89 22.98
N ARG A 197 -10.49 8.98 22.08
CA ARG A 197 -11.88 8.87 21.62
C ARG A 197 -12.83 8.25 22.65
N GLY A 198 -12.32 7.82 23.81
CA GLY A 198 -13.11 7.12 24.83
C GLY A 198 -13.52 5.71 24.41
N THR A 199 -12.96 5.18 23.33
CA THR A 199 -13.15 3.79 22.88
C THR A 199 -12.16 2.87 23.59
N ILE A 200 -12.29 2.78 24.91
CA ILE A 200 -11.47 1.92 25.77
C ILE A 200 -12.36 0.84 26.36
N GLY A 201 -12.09 -0.42 26.02
CA GLY A 201 -12.87 -1.57 26.48
C GLY A 201 -12.52 -2.02 27.91
N SER A 202 -11.33 -1.70 28.42
CA SER A 202 -10.83 -2.22 29.70
C SER A 202 -9.77 -1.31 30.37
N ALA A 203 -9.54 -1.51 31.68
CA ALA A 203 -8.45 -0.84 32.41
C ALA A 203 -7.07 -1.17 31.82
N ALA A 204 -6.86 -2.41 31.37
CA ALA A 204 -5.62 -2.82 30.70
C ALA A 204 -5.36 -2.02 29.42
N SER A 205 -6.41 -1.71 28.66
CA SER A 205 -6.30 -0.88 27.45
C SER A 205 -5.85 0.56 27.81
N PHE A 206 -6.27 1.11 28.95
CA PHE A 206 -5.81 2.42 29.41
C PHE A 206 -4.33 2.43 29.82
N GLU A 207 -3.87 1.38 30.50
CA GLU A 207 -2.45 1.22 30.86
C GLU A 207 -1.56 1.13 29.61
N LEU A 208 -1.99 0.36 28.61
CA LEU A 208 -1.28 0.25 27.33
C LEU A 208 -1.23 1.58 26.57
N ALA A 209 -2.32 2.37 26.59
CA ALA A 209 -2.32 3.69 26.00
C ALA A 209 -1.33 4.64 26.70
N SER A 210 -1.29 4.60 28.04
CA SER A 210 -0.33 5.38 28.83
C SER A 210 1.12 4.97 28.54
N ALA A 211 1.39 3.67 28.42
CA ALA A 211 2.70 3.15 28.01
C ALA A 211 3.07 3.60 26.59
N ALA A 212 2.12 3.56 25.65
CA ALA A 212 2.32 4.02 24.28
C ALA A 212 2.65 5.52 24.21
N GLU A 213 1.99 6.37 25.00
CA GLU A 213 2.31 7.79 25.10
C GLU A 213 3.72 8.02 25.66
N ALA A 214 4.08 7.32 26.73
CA ALA A 214 5.41 7.42 27.34
C ALA A 214 6.49 7.02 26.33
N LEU A 215 6.30 5.90 25.64
CA LEU A 215 7.23 5.42 24.63
C LEU A 215 7.35 6.39 23.45
N GLN A 216 6.23 6.96 22.98
CA GLN A 216 6.25 7.98 21.93
C GLN A 216 7.07 9.21 22.35
N ARG A 217 6.95 9.66 23.60
CA ARG A 217 7.75 10.79 24.13
C ARG A 217 9.23 10.43 24.18
N SER A 218 9.58 9.23 24.66
CA SER A 218 10.97 8.75 24.73
C SER A 218 11.61 8.69 23.34
N TRP A 219 10.95 8.08 22.35
CA TRP A 219 11.47 8.00 20.98
C TRP A 219 11.64 9.37 20.32
N ARG A 220 10.69 10.29 20.52
CA ARG A 220 10.82 11.68 20.03
C ARG A 220 11.99 12.42 20.69
N SER A 221 12.26 12.16 21.97
CA SER A 221 13.40 12.74 22.68
C SER A 221 14.74 12.19 22.15
N ARG A 222 14.81 10.87 21.93
CA ARG A 222 16.02 10.17 21.48
C ARG A 222 16.38 10.48 20.02
N TYR A 223 15.44 10.30 19.11
CA TYR A 223 15.68 10.42 17.66
C TYR A 223 15.41 11.81 17.09
N ARG A 224 14.72 12.67 17.84
CA ARG A 224 14.49 14.08 17.50
C ARG A 224 14.00 14.25 16.06
N GLY A 225 14.77 14.94 15.23
CA GLY A 225 14.44 15.29 13.85
C GLY A 225 14.04 14.09 13.01
N GLU A 226 14.69 12.94 13.17
CA GLU A 226 14.38 11.74 12.39
C GLU A 226 12.95 11.25 12.66
N CYS A 227 12.50 11.26 13.92
CA CYS A 227 11.12 10.92 14.27
C CYS A 227 10.09 11.88 13.67
N PHE A 228 10.40 13.17 13.53
CA PHE A 228 9.49 14.14 12.91
C PHE A 228 9.45 14.00 11.39
N MET A 229 10.53 13.51 10.79
CA MET A 229 10.70 13.38 9.34
C MET A 229 10.44 11.95 8.84
N ILE A 230 9.97 11.04 9.69
CA ILE A 230 9.76 9.63 9.36
C ILE A 230 8.97 9.44 8.06
N ASP A 231 7.88 10.18 7.86
CA ASP A 231 7.04 10.05 6.66
C ASP A 231 7.75 10.60 5.40
N GLU A 232 8.60 11.61 5.54
CA GLU A 232 9.42 12.12 4.44
C GLU A 232 10.51 11.11 4.05
N ILE A 233 11.21 10.55 5.05
CA ILE A 233 12.18 9.47 4.84
C ILE A 233 11.51 8.29 4.13
N ARG A 234 10.34 7.85 4.60
CA ARG A 234 9.55 6.79 3.95
C ARG A 234 9.15 7.13 2.52
N THR A 235 8.83 8.40 2.24
CA THR A 235 8.46 8.84 0.88
C THR A 235 9.65 8.76 -0.07
N ILE A 236 10.84 9.16 0.39
CA ILE A 236 12.09 9.05 -0.38
C ILE A 236 12.42 7.56 -0.62
N GLU A 237 12.33 6.74 0.42
CA GLU A 237 12.57 5.30 0.32
C GLU A 237 11.56 4.62 -0.61
N LEU A 238 10.28 5.00 -0.55
CA LEU A 238 9.23 4.47 -1.41
C LEU A 238 9.62 4.55 -2.90
N ALA A 239 10.23 5.67 -3.30
CA ALA A 239 10.70 5.92 -4.67
C ALA A 239 12.06 5.28 -5.00
N THR A 240 13.00 5.28 -4.05
CA THR A 240 14.41 4.89 -4.32
C THR A 240 14.68 3.40 -4.13
N SER A 241 14.13 2.79 -3.08
CA SER A 241 14.41 1.40 -2.68
C SER A 241 13.14 0.57 -2.42
N GLY A 242 11.99 1.22 -2.32
CA GLY A 242 10.71 0.63 -1.97
C GLY A 242 9.85 0.26 -3.18
N ARG A 243 8.52 0.35 -3.00
CA ARG A 243 7.54 -0.20 -3.95
C ARG A 243 7.47 0.51 -5.29
N LEU A 244 7.96 1.73 -5.41
CA LEU A 244 8.03 2.47 -6.67
C LEU A 244 9.40 2.39 -7.34
N LYS A 245 10.37 1.68 -6.75
CA LYS A 245 11.67 1.46 -7.38
C LYS A 245 11.50 0.89 -8.79
N GLY A 246 12.17 1.46 -9.79
CA GLY A 246 12.05 1.01 -11.19
C GLY A 246 10.78 1.50 -11.90
N VAL A 247 10.01 2.41 -11.31
CA VAL A 247 8.86 3.09 -11.92
C VAL A 247 9.09 4.60 -11.89
N SER A 248 8.81 5.29 -12.99
CA SER A 248 8.96 6.74 -13.12
C SER A 248 7.60 7.43 -13.28
N PHE A 249 7.54 8.67 -12.81
CA PHE A 249 6.38 9.52 -12.99
C PHE A 249 6.39 10.14 -14.39
N VAL A 250 5.26 10.08 -15.09
CA VAL A 250 5.06 10.66 -16.41
C VAL A 250 4.21 11.92 -16.26
N ASP A 251 4.69 13.04 -16.82
CA ASP A 251 3.94 14.29 -16.81
C ASP A 251 2.55 14.09 -17.45
N PRO A 252 1.46 14.45 -16.77
CA PRO A 252 0.10 14.38 -17.30
C PRO A 252 -0.06 15.05 -18.67
N ALA A 253 0.68 16.12 -18.96
CA ALA A 253 0.65 16.82 -20.25
C ALA A 253 1.28 16.01 -21.39
N VAL A 254 2.14 15.05 -21.06
CA VAL A 254 2.87 14.19 -22.00
C VAL A 254 2.27 12.78 -22.05
N ALA A 255 1.52 12.37 -21.02
CA ALA A 255 0.89 11.06 -20.94
C ALA A 255 -0.07 10.82 -22.12
N LYS A 256 0.30 9.87 -23.01
CA LYS A 256 -0.49 9.48 -24.19
C LYS A 256 -1.43 8.30 -23.92
N THR A 257 -1.43 7.75 -22.71
CA THR A 257 -2.18 6.53 -22.37
C THR A 257 -3.68 6.83 -22.21
N PRO A 258 -4.58 6.05 -22.84
CA PRO A 258 -6.03 6.21 -22.71
C PRO A 258 -6.57 6.10 -21.28
N THR A 259 -5.80 5.46 -20.38
CA THR A 259 -6.12 5.27 -18.96
C THR A 259 -5.60 6.38 -18.05
N GLY A 260 -4.77 7.31 -18.56
CA GLY A 260 -4.17 8.36 -17.74
C GLY A 260 -3.19 7.85 -16.68
N SER A 261 -2.51 6.70 -16.91
CA SER A 261 -1.49 6.22 -15.98
C SER A 261 -0.35 7.23 -15.88
N LEU A 262 -0.21 7.85 -14.71
CA LEU A 262 0.84 8.84 -14.40
C LEU A 262 2.19 8.19 -14.09
N TRP A 263 2.27 6.87 -14.23
CA TRP A 263 3.43 6.08 -13.84
C TRP A 263 3.75 5.07 -14.94
N THR A 264 5.04 4.89 -15.22
CA THR A 264 5.55 3.95 -16.22
C THR A 264 6.73 3.15 -15.67
N ALA A 265 6.83 1.87 -16.02
CA ALA A 265 7.93 1.02 -15.63
C ALA A 265 9.17 1.36 -16.46
N VAL A 266 10.28 1.69 -15.78
CA VAL A 266 11.58 1.95 -16.42
C VAL A 266 12.33 0.64 -16.62
N GLU A 267 12.17 -0.28 -15.67
CA GLU A 267 12.77 -1.62 -15.69
C GLU A 267 11.63 -2.63 -15.67
N VAL A 268 11.58 -3.54 -16.62
CA VAL A 268 10.56 -4.61 -16.64
C VAL A 268 11.28 -5.91 -16.36
N HIS A 269 10.93 -6.55 -15.24
CA HIS A 269 11.38 -7.90 -14.97
C HIS A 269 10.87 -8.82 -16.08
N PRO A 270 11.70 -9.79 -16.54
CA PRO A 270 11.23 -10.81 -17.45
C PRO A 270 9.95 -11.42 -16.91
N TYR A 271 8.96 -11.61 -17.78
CA TYR A 271 7.72 -12.26 -17.39
C TYR A 271 8.00 -13.54 -16.61
N ALA A 272 7.19 -13.83 -15.59
CA ALA A 272 7.17 -15.16 -14.99
C ALA A 272 7.10 -16.19 -16.13
N SER A 273 8.10 -17.07 -16.19
CA SER A 273 8.35 -17.96 -17.32
C SER A 273 7.08 -18.70 -17.74
N GLU A 274 6.85 -18.88 -19.03
CA GLU A 274 5.70 -19.64 -19.55
C GLU A 274 5.65 -21.09 -19.01
N GLU A 275 6.75 -21.60 -18.48
CA GLU A 275 6.89 -22.92 -17.86
C GLU A 275 6.28 -23.03 -16.46
N SER A 276 5.94 -21.91 -15.79
CA SER A 276 5.28 -21.97 -14.48
C SER A 276 3.77 -22.22 -14.65
N VAL A 277 3.40 -23.49 -14.81
CA VAL A 277 2.01 -23.93 -14.84
C VAL A 277 1.37 -23.68 -13.46
N GLY A 278 0.27 -22.92 -13.43
CA GLY A 278 -0.60 -22.76 -12.26
C GLY A 278 -0.41 -21.47 -11.47
N ASN A 279 0.76 -21.24 -10.84
CA ASN A 279 1.02 -20.00 -10.11
C ASN A 279 2.16 -19.25 -10.79
N LEU A 280 1.90 -18.01 -11.23
CA LEU A 280 2.88 -17.11 -11.89
C LEU A 280 4.06 -16.69 -10.99
N GLY A 281 4.38 -17.45 -9.94
CA GLY A 281 5.38 -17.10 -8.93
C GLY A 281 4.91 -16.05 -7.92
N PHE A 282 3.69 -15.51 -8.05
CA PHE A 282 3.16 -14.51 -7.14
C PHE A 282 2.31 -15.12 -6.02
N ALA A 283 2.50 -14.63 -4.80
CA ALA A 283 1.64 -15.00 -3.69
C ALA A 283 0.23 -14.40 -3.87
N LEU A 284 -0.81 -15.14 -3.49
CA LEU A 284 -2.15 -14.56 -3.37
C LEU A 284 -2.11 -13.38 -2.41
N ARG A 285 -2.89 -12.34 -2.70
CA ARG A 285 -2.88 -11.05 -1.97
C ARG A 285 -1.59 -10.24 -2.14
N SER A 286 -0.69 -10.60 -3.06
CA SER A 286 0.32 -9.65 -3.53
C SER A 286 -0.36 -8.35 -3.96
N TRP A 287 0.26 -7.24 -3.60
CA TRP A 287 -0.33 -5.92 -3.68
C TRP A 287 0.67 -4.91 -4.24
N TRP A 288 0.17 -4.02 -5.10
CA TRP A 288 0.93 -3.00 -5.81
C TRP A 288 0.26 -1.64 -5.67
N LEU A 289 1.06 -0.57 -5.75
CA LEU A 289 0.55 0.80 -5.73
C LEU A 289 -0.21 1.12 -7.02
N ASN A 290 0.38 0.85 -8.18
CA ASN A 290 -0.24 1.10 -9.48
C ASN A 290 0.05 -0.05 -10.45
N ILE A 291 -0.62 -0.04 -11.60
CA ILE A 291 -0.43 -1.08 -12.62
C ILE A 291 0.99 -1.08 -13.20
N ALA A 292 1.67 0.06 -13.23
CA ALA A 292 3.08 0.13 -13.65
C ALA A 292 4.00 -0.67 -12.71
N CYS A 293 3.72 -0.73 -11.41
CA CYS A 293 4.45 -1.60 -10.49
C CYS A 293 4.18 -3.09 -10.78
N ALA A 294 2.95 -3.45 -11.14
CA ALA A 294 2.61 -4.83 -11.53
C ALA A 294 3.22 -5.21 -12.90
N HIS A 295 3.35 -4.24 -13.80
CA HIS A 295 4.05 -4.38 -15.09
C HIS A 295 5.56 -4.57 -14.88
N ARG A 296 6.18 -3.72 -14.05
CA ARG A 296 7.59 -3.83 -13.61
C ARG A 296 7.89 -5.22 -13.08
N ASP A 297 7.02 -5.77 -12.24
CA ASP A 297 7.23 -7.10 -11.64
C ASP A 297 6.93 -8.26 -12.61
N GLY A 298 6.47 -7.99 -13.84
CA GLY A 298 6.23 -9.00 -14.87
C GLY A 298 4.89 -9.74 -14.74
N LEU A 299 3.97 -9.28 -13.88
CA LEU A 299 2.64 -9.87 -13.73
C LEU A 299 1.77 -9.55 -14.96
N VAL A 300 1.75 -8.29 -15.38
CA VAL A 300 1.00 -7.82 -16.56
C VAL A 300 1.98 -7.38 -17.65
N ALA A 301 1.52 -7.33 -18.91
CA ALA A 301 2.30 -6.91 -20.07
C ALA A 301 2.15 -5.43 -20.44
N HIS A 302 1.19 -4.74 -19.82
CA HIS A 302 0.82 -3.38 -20.17
C HIS A 302 0.48 -2.57 -18.93
N GLU A 303 0.67 -1.26 -19.03
CA GLU A 303 0.32 -0.26 -18.01
C GLU A 303 -1.11 0.26 -18.18
N ASP A 304 -1.81 -0.21 -19.20
CA ASP A 304 -3.24 -0.01 -19.39
C ASP A 304 -4.03 -1.17 -18.79
N GLU A 305 -5.32 -0.93 -18.49
CA GLU A 305 -6.28 -1.98 -18.16
C GLU A 305 -6.51 -2.87 -19.39
N MET A 306 -5.57 -3.78 -19.66
CA MET A 306 -5.57 -4.66 -20.82
C MET A 306 -5.15 -6.07 -20.39
N PRO A 307 -5.82 -7.12 -20.89
CA PRO A 307 -5.48 -8.49 -20.54
C PRO A 307 -4.12 -8.86 -21.13
N THR A 308 -3.32 -9.52 -20.30
CA THR A 308 -2.09 -10.18 -20.73
C THR A 308 -2.46 -11.56 -21.24
N ILE A 309 -2.50 -11.72 -22.56
CA ILE A 309 -2.80 -12.99 -23.22
C ILE A 309 -1.51 -13.75 -23.44
N ARG A 310 -1.38 -14.91 -22.81
CA ARG A 310 -0.24 -15.82 -22.96
C ARG A 310 -0.67 -17.09 -23.68
N SER A 311 0.30 -17.79 -24.27
CA SER A 311 0.07 -19.03 -25.03
C SER A 311 -0.50 -20.12 -24.12
N VAL A 312 0.07 -20.30 -22.93
CA VAL A 312 -0.34 -21.31 -21.94
C VAL A 312 -1.68 -20.95 -21.30
N GLU A 313 -2.56 -21.95 -21.16
CA GLU A 313 -3.98 -21.78 -20.82
C GLU A 313 -4.21 -21.04 -19.51
N ASP A 314 -3.38 -21.27 -18.49
CA ASP A 314 -3.59 -20.76 -17.13
C ASP A 314 -2.72 -19.55 -16.78
N SER A 315 -1.90 -19.04 -17.71
CA SER A 315 -0.91 -17.99 -17.43
C SER A 315 -1.38 -16.57 -17.80
N SER A 316 -2.59 -16.46 -18.37
CA SER A 316 -3.17 -15.17 -18.73
C SER A 316 -3.56 -14.36 -17.51
N VAL A 317 -3.42 -13.03 -17.59
CA VAL A 317 -3.77 -12.10 -16.50
C VAL A 317 -4.79 -11.08 -16.98
N LEU A 318 -5.84 -10.85 -16.18
CA LEU A 318 -6.89 -9.88 -16.41
C LEU A 318 -6.88 -8.81 -15.32
N PRO A 319 -6.41 -7.59 -15.63
CA PRO A 319 -6.61 -6.42 -14.78
C PRO A 319 -8.07 -5.96 -14.84
N LEU A 320 -8.69 -5.84 -13.67
CA LEU A 320 -10.00 -5.22 -13.46
C LEU A 320 -9.76 -3.96 -12.63
N LEU A 321 -9.43 -2.85 -13.30
CA LEU A 321 -9.10 -1.58 -12.68
C LEU A 321 -10.30 -0.66 -12.56
N THR A 322 -11.14 -0.63 -13.60
CA THR A 322 -12.33 0.22 -13.69
C THR A 322 -13.55 -0.63 -14.04
N GLY A 323 -14.73 -0.02 -14.11
CA GLY A 323 -15.99 -0.73 -14.37
C GLY A 323 -16.66 -1.18 -13.07
N ARG A 324 -17.54 -2.18 -13.18
CA ARG A 324 -18.32 -2.70 -12.04
C ARG A 324 -18.37 -4.22 -12.03
N GLU A 325 -18.39 -4.83 -10.85
CA GLU A 325 -18.71 -6.25 -10.69
C GLU A 325 -20.04 -6.42 -9.97
N GLU A 326 -20.88 -7.31 -10.49
CA GLU A 326 -22.15 -7.71 -9.88
C GLU A 326 -22.03 -9.16 -9.39
N ILE A 327 -22.35 -9.41 -8.12
CA ILE A 327 -22.32 -10.75 -7.54
C ILE A 327 -23.54 -11.53 -8.05
N THR A 328 -23.27 -12.61 -8.80
CA THR A 328 -24.30 -13.48 -9.38
C THR A 328 -24.44 -14.80 -8.62
N GLY A 329 -23.48 -15.17 -7.78
CA GLY A 329 -23.52 -16.34 -6.90
C GLY A 329 -22.41 -16.30 -5.84
N VAL A 330 -22.31 -17.34 -5.00
CA VAL A 330 -21.35 -17.41 -3.86
C VAL A 330 -19.90 -17.23 -4.30
N GLU A 331 -19.58 -17.66 -5.52
CA GLU A 331 -18.23 -17.60 -6.10
C GLU A 331 -18.25 -17.16 -7.56
N ALA A 332 -19.31 -16.44 -7.96
CA ALA A 332 -19.49 -15.99 -9.33
C ALA A 332 -19.77 -14.49 -9.37
N THR A 333 -19.03 -13.79 -10.22
CA THR A 333 -19.20 -12.37 -10.48
C THR A 333 -19.43 -12.14 -11.97
N ASN A 334 -20.16 -11.08 -12.29
CA ASN A 334 -20.27 -10.57 -13.64
C ASN A 334 -19.59 -9.20 -13.69
N TYR A 335 -18.47 -9.11 -14.39
CA TYR A 335 -17.77 -7.87 -14.64
C TYR A 335 -18.42 -7.14 -15.81
N ILE A 336 -18.64 -5.84 -15.65
CA ILE A 336 -19.30 -4.98 -16.64
C ILE A 336 -18.48 -3.70 -16.80
N ALA A 337 -18.11 -3.39 -18.04
CA ALA A 337 -17.42 -2.16 -18.41
C ALA A 337 -18.08 -1.50 -19.62
N THR A 338 -17.94 -0.18 -19.72
CA THR A 338 -18.30 0.58 -20.92
C THR A 338 -17.08 1.33 -21.44
N GLY A 339 -17.02 1.50 -22.76
CA GLY A 339 -15.98 2.31 -23.38
C GLY A 339 -15.83 2.08 -24.88
N PRO A 340 -14.75 2.60 -25.48
CA PRO A 340 -14.44 2.39 -26.89
C PRO A 340 -14.13 0.92 -27.16
N TYR A 341 -14.22 0.49 -28.43
CA TYR A 341 -13.96 -0.90 -28.81
C TYR A 341 -12.60 -1.43 -28.33
N LYS A 342 -11.57 -0.59 -28.28
CA LYS A 342 -10.24 -0.94 -27.77
C LYS A 342 -10.26 -1.41 -26.30
N LYS A 343 -11.21 -0.92 -25.50
CA LYS A 343 -11.43 -1.32 -24.11
C LYS A 343 -12.21 -2.64 -24.01
N ILE A 344 -12.93 -3.03 -25.06
CA ILE A 344 -13.49 -4.38 -25.15
C ILE A 344 -12.34 -5.32 -25.43
N HIS A 345 -12.01 -6.12 -24.43
CA HIS A 345 -10.97 -7.13 -24.49
C HIS A 345 -11.34 -8.31 -25.39
N GLY A 346 -11.60 -8.09 -26.68
CA GLY A 346 -12.12 -9.10 -27.61
C GLY A 346 -11.27 -10.37 -27.71
N ARG A 347 -9.97 -10.29 -27.39
CA ARG A 347 -9.07 -11.44 -27.29
C ARG A 347 -9.49 -12.45 -26.20
N LEU A 348 -10.22 -12.02 -25.18
CA LEU A 348 -10.71 -12.89 -24.10
C LEU A 348 -11.78 -13.88 -24.56
N VAL A 349 -12.40 -13.70 -25.73
CA VAL A 349 -13.30 -14.71 -26.32
C VAL A 349 -12.60 -16.07 -26.41
N SER A 350 -11.31 -16.08 -26.80
CA SER A 350 -10.49 -17.29 -26.90
C SER A 350 -10.19 -17.97 -25.55
N LYS A 351 -10.44 -17.26 -24.44
CA LYS A 351 -10.19 -17.72 -23.07
C LYS A 351 -11.48 -18.10 -22.33
N VAL A 352 -12.65 -18.05 -22.98
CA VAL A 352 -13.90 -18.55 -22.40
C VAL A 352 -13.74 -20.05 -22.10
N GLY A 353 -14.10 -20.45 -20.88
CA GLY A 353 -13.91 -21.81 -20.38
C GLY A 353 -12.52 -22.09 -19.78
N LYS A 354 -11.54 -21.20 -19.95
CA LYS A 354 -10.17 -21.35 -19.44
C LYS A 354 -9.97 -20.62 -18.11
N LEU A 355 -8.88 -20.94 -17.42
CA LEU A 355 -8.48 -20.22 -16.21
C LEU A 355 -7.72 -18.95 -16.57
N ILE A 356 -7.85 -17.95 -15.72
CA ILE A 356 -7.19 -16.66 -15.86
C ILE A 356 -6.87 -16.10 -14.48
N HIS A 357 -5.73 -15.46 -14.34
CA HIS A 357 -5.37 -14.70 -13.15
C HIS A 357 -6.11 -13.37 -13.13
N VAL A 358 -6.65 -12.99 -11.97
CA VAL A 358 -7.39 -11.73 -11.81
C VAL A 358 -6.64 -10.78 -10.89
N LEU A 359 -6.48 -9.54 -11.34
CA LEU A 359 -5.96 -8.42 -10.56
C LEU A 359 -7.09 -7.41 -10.38
N ARG A 360 -7.42 -7.02 -9.15
CA ARG A 360 -8.47 -6.01 -8.87
C ARG A 360 -7.83 -4.70 -8.43
N GLY A 361 -8.27 -3.59 -9.01
CA GLY A 361 -7.84 -2.24 -8.65
C GLY A 361 -8.82 -1.52 -7.72
N TYR A 362 -8.31 -0.51 -7.00
CA TYR A 362 -9.08 0.35 -6.10
C TYR A 362 -10.24 1.12 -6.77
N GLU A 363 -10.13 1.41 -8.06
CA GLU A 363 -11.14 2.16 -8.80
C GLU A 363 -12.31 1.29 -9.30
N LEU A 364 -12.20 -0.04 -9.13
CA LEU A 364 -13.23 -1.00 -9.51
C LEU A 364 -14.44 -0.87 -8.59
N ARG A 365 -15.64 -0.70 -9.16
CA ARG A 365 -16.90 -0.69 -8.40
C ARG A 365 -17.32 -2.13 -8.07
N SER A 366 -16.72 -2.70 -7.04
CA SER A 366 -16.92 -4.08 -6.60
C SER A 366 -16.83 -4.20 -5.08
N GLU A 367 -17.57 -5.13 -4.48
CA GLU A 367 -17.39 -5.51 -3.06
C GLU A 367 -16.03 -6.17 -2.81
N TYR A 368 -15.42 -6.74 -3.86
CA TYR A 368 -14.13 -7.41 -3.78
C TYR A 368 -12.96 -6.52 -4.14
N ALA A 369 -13.19 -5.28 -4.56
CA ALA A 369 -12.11 -4.34 -4.87
C ALA A 369 -11.29 -4.03 -3.61
N PRO A 370 -9.95 -3.94 -3.70
CA PRO A 370 -9.14 -3.49 -2.58
C PRO A 370 -9.46 -2.01 -2.25
N VAL A 371 -9.28 -1.63 -0.98
CA VAL A 371 -9.52 -0.24 -0.53
C VAL A 371 -8.45 0.75 -1.00
N ALA A 372 -7.34 0.27 -1.55
CA ALA A 372 -6.25 1.04 -2.12
C ALA A 372 -5.40 0.14 -3.03
N GLY A 373 -4.71 0.72 -4.02
CA GLY A 373 -3.80 0.03 -4.93
C GLY A 373 -4.45 -1.08 -5.78
N LEU A 374 -3.63 -2.07 -6.15
CA LEU A 374 -4.04 -3.26 -6.91
C LEU A 374 -3.71 -4.52 -6.12
N ARG A 375 -4.62 -5.50 -6.14
CA ARG A 375 -4.46 -6.77 -5.43
C ARG A 375 -4.65 -7.95 -6.37
N TYR A 376 -3.74 -8.91 -6.29
CA TYR A 376 -3.83 -10.17 -7.03
C TYR A 376 -4.71 -11.18 -6.26
N ASP A 377 -5.78 -11.60 -6.92
CA ASP A 377 -6.86 -12.40 -6.34
C ASP A 377 -6.84 -13.89 -6.75
N GLY A 378 -5.84 -14.30 -7.51
CA GLY A 378 -5.63 -15.69 -7.92
C GLY A 378 -6.32 -16.07 -9.22
N LEU A 379 -6.56 -17.37 -9.37
CA LEU A 379 -7.14 -17.99 -10.56
C LEU A 379 -8.68 -17.98 -10.57
N TRP A 380 -9.24 -17.63 -11.72
CA TRP A 380 -10.67 -17.56 -12.01
C TRP A 380 -10.96 -18.22 -13.35
N LYS A 381 -12.16 -18.76 -13.52
CA LYS A 381 -12.64 -19.31 -14.78
C LYS A 381 -13.53 -18.28 -15.48
N ILE A 382 -13.26 -18.01 -16.76
CA ILE A 382 -14.17 -17.21 -17.58
C ILE A 382 -15.35 -18.10 -17.99
N THR A 383 -16.56 -17.76 -17.55
CA THR A 383 -17.78 -18.53 -17.87
C THR A 383 -18.54 -17.97 -19.06
N ARG A 384 -18.45 -16.67 -19.30
CA ARG A 384 -19.17 -15.99 -20.37
C ARG A 384 -18.39 -14.76 -20.83
N HIS A 385 -18.41 -14.48 -22.13
CA HIS A 385 -17.93 -13.24 -22.71
C HIS A 385 -19.02 -12.69 -23.62
N SER A 386 -19.43 -11.44 -23.41
CA SER A 386 -20.33 -10.76 -24.35
C SER A 386 -19.97 -9.28 -24.46
N HIS A 387 -20.17 -8.72 -25.64
CA HIS A 387 -20.10 -7.28 -25.83
C HIS A 387 -21.22 -6.85 -26.78
N ARG A 388 -21.73 -5.65 -26.57
CA ARG A 388 -22.77 -5.06 -27.40
C ARG A 388 -22.49 -3.58 -27.56
N PHE A 389 -22.71 -3.05 -28.75
CA PHE A 389 -22.70 -1.61 -28.95
C PHE A 389 -23.99 -1.03 -28.39
N ASP A 390 -23.87 -0.03 -27.52
CA ASP A 390 -25.01 0.67 -26.94
C ASP A 390 -25.18 2.01 -27.67
N ASN A 391 -26.21 2.08 -28.51
CA ASN A 391 -26.50 3.22 -29.36
C ASN A 391 -26.81 4.50 -28.55
N THR A 392 -27.26 4.37 -27.29
CA THR A 392 -27.63 5.52 -26.46
C THR A 392 -26.39 6.23 -25.92
N ILE A 393 -25.42 5.47 -25.42
CA ILE A 393 -24.16 6.02 -24.89
C ILE A 393 -23.07 6.15 -25.96
N ARG A 394 -23.31 5.60 -27.17
CA ARG A 394 -22.34 5.51 -28.27
C ARG A 394 -21.03 4.82 -27.88
N GLU A 395 -21.12 3.89 -26.95
CA GLU A 395 -20.01 3.10 -26.44
C GLU A 395 -20.36 1.62 -26.46
N TYR A 396 -19.35 0.77 -26.37
CA TYR A 396 -19.59 -0.64 -26.21
C TYR A 396 -19.72 -1.00 -24.73
N LYS A 397 -20.76 -1.76 -24.43
CA LYS A 397 -20.91 -2.45 -23.14
C LYS A 397 -20.28 -3.83 -23.25
N PHE A 398 -19.33 -4.11 -22.36
CA PHE A 398 -18.64 -5.38 -22.22
C PHE A 398 -19.10 -6.07 -20.93
N GLU A 399 -19.43 -7.36 -21.02
CA GLU A 399 -19.84 -8.20 -19.89
C GLU A 399 -19.03 -9.50 -19.87
N LEU A 400 -18.44 -9.82 -18.72
CA LEU A 400 -17.61 -11.00 -18.51
C LEU A 400 -18.06 -11.76 -17.26
N GLY A 401 -18.51 -12.99 -17.45
CA GLY A 401 -18.81 -13.90 -16.35
C GLY A 401 -17.54 -14.54 -15.82
N LEU A 402 -17.32 -14.43 -14.51
CA LEU A 402 -16.17 -14.95 -13.79
C LEU A 402 -16.63 -15.89 -12.68
N LYS A 403 -15.97 -17.05 -12.56
CA LYS A 403 -16.19 -18.00 -11.46
C LYS A 403 -14.88 -18.31 -10.75
N ARG A 404 -14.86 -18.14 -9.43
CA ARG A 404 -13.68 -18.39 -8.60
C ARG A 404 -13.34 -19.88 -8.58
N VAL A 405 -12.05 -20.22 -8.49
CA VAL A 405 -11.59 -21.60 -8.32
C VAL A 405 -11.21 -21.84 -6.86
N PRO A 406 -11.99 -22.61 -6.06
CA PRO A 406 -11.78 -22.75 -4.62
C PRO A 406 -10.42 -23.33 -4.23
N ARG A 407 -9.92 -24.29 -5.01
CA ARG A 407 -8.68 -25.02 -4.72
C ARG A 407 -7.42 -24.13 -4.67
N HIS A 408 -7.50 -22.94 -5.28
CA HIS A 408 -6.40 -21.98 -5.36
C HIS A 408 -6.80 -20.62 -4.79
N ALA A 409 -7.76 -20.60 -3.85
CA ALA A 409 -8.37 -19.39 -3.32
C ALA A 409 -8.28 -19.31 -1.80
N ILE A 410 -7.92 -18.13 -1.29
CA ILE A 410 -7.99 -17.79 0.14
C ILE A 410 -9.42 -17.34 0.49
N PRO A 411 -9.98 -17.64 1.68
CA PRO A 411 -11.30 -17.13 2.09
C PRO A 411 -11.41 -15.61 1.95
N TRP A 412 -12.58 -15.10 1.55
CA TRP A 412 -12.79 -13.67 1.30
C TRP A 412 -12.47 -12.79 2.52
N GLN A 413 -12.75 -13.25 3.74
CA GLN A 413 -12.41 -12.53 4.97
C GLN A 413 -10.93 -12.22 5.10
N MET A 414 -10.07 -13.09 4.57
CA MET A 414 -8.62 -12.90 4.61
C MET A 414 -8.14 -12.10 3.39
N THR A 415 -8.75 -12.30 2.22
CA THR A 415 -8.44 -11.53 1.01
C THR A 415 -8.77 -10.04 1.16
N LEU A 416 -9.92 -9.73 1.77
CA LEU A 416 -10.38 -8.35 1.98
C LEU A 416 -9.55 -7.57 3.01
N LYS A 417 -8.72 -8.25 3.82
CA LYS A 417 -7.74 -7.61 4.73
C LYS A 417 -6.52 -7.04 4.01
N THR A 418 -6.42 -7.20 2.69
CA THR A 418 -5.37 -6.59 1.88
C THR A 418 -5.96 -5.42 1.09
N PRO A 419 -5.36 -4.23 1.17
CA PRO A 419 -4.07 -3.91 1.79
C PRO A 419 -4.07 -3.91 3.33
N THR A 420 -2.91 -4.24 3.91
CA THR A 420 -2.64 -4.13 5.36
C THR A 420 -2.47 -2.66 5.78
N PRO A 421 -2.55 -2.32 7.07
CA PRO A 421 -2.32 -0.94 7.53
C PRO A 421 -0.98 -0.33 7.07
N SER A 422 0.12 -1.09 7.12
CA SER A 422 1.42 -0.65 6.60
C SER A 422 1.39 -0.36 5.09
N GLN A 423 0.67 -1.18 4.31
CA GLN A 423 0.46 -0.94 2.88
C GLN A 423 -0.46 0.27 2.62
N LEU A 424 -1.44 0.54 3.49
CA LEU A 424 -2.26 1.74 3.45
C LEU A 424 -1.43 3.00 3.74
N ASP A 425 -0.46 2.92 4.65
CA ASP A 425 0.48 4.03 4.86
C ASP A 425 1.28 4.30 3.58
N ASP A 426 1.83 3.25 2.93
CA ASP A 426 2.53 3.37 1.65
C ASP A 426 1.64 4.01 0.57
N TRP A 427 0.37 3.63 0.52
CA TRP A 427 -0.62 4.21 -0.39
C TRP A 427 -0.83 5.71 -0.14
N HIS A 428 -0.97 6.13 1.11
CA HIS A 428 -1.14 7.55 1.43
C HIS A 428 0.11 8.38 1.10
N LEU A 429 1.31 7.81 1.29
CA LEU A 429 2.55 8.45 0.88
C LEU A 429 2.63 8.54 -0.65
N PHE A 430 2.22 7.50 -1.36
CA PHE A 430 2.12 7.48 -2.81
C PHE A 430 1.16 8.55 -3.34
N GLU A 431 -0.05 8.69 -2.79
CA GLU A 431 -1.01 9.73 -3.21
C GLU A 431 -0.44 11.14 -3.00
N LYS A 432 0.24 11.39 -1.87
CA LYS A 432 0.91 12.67 -1.60
C LYS A 432 2.04 12.93 -2.59
N LEU A 433 2.85 11.92 -2.88
CA LEU A 433 3.95 12.02 -3.83
C LEU A 433 3.46 12.31 -5.25
N GLU A 434 2.37 11.67 -5.68
CA GLU A 434 1.75 11.93 -7.00
C GLU A 434 1.31 13.39 -7.12
N VAL A 435 0.59 13.90 -6.12
CA VAL A 435 0.16 15.32 -6.10
C VAL A 435 1.36 16.26 -6.11
N GLU A 436 2.41 15.94 -5.35
CA GLU A 436 3.64 16.72 -5.31
C GLU A 436 4.35 16.74 -6.68
N LYS A 437 4.39 15.61 -7.38
CA LYS A 437 4.97 15.53 -8.73
C LYS A 437 4.20 16.39 -9.72
N ILE A 438 2.87 16.35 -9.69
CA ILE A 438 2.01 17.22 -10.52
C ILE A 438 2.23 18.70 -10.17
N ARG A 439 2.39 19.02 -8.88
CA ARG A 439 2.67 20.38 -8.41
C ARG A 439 3.98 20.90 -8.98
N GLN A 440 5.01 20.05 -9.02
CA GLN A 440 6.32 20.36 -9.57
C GLN A 440 6.31 20.51 -11.11
N SER A 441 5.57 19.67 -11.83
CA SER A 441 5.54 19.69 -13.31
C SER A 441 4.53 20.67 -13.91
N ASN A 442 3.30 20.72 -13.37
CA ASN A 442 2.16 21.44 -13.95
C ASN A 442 1.63 22.57 -13.06
N GLY A 443 2.27 22.81 -11.90
CA GLY A 443 1.94 23.90 -10.97
C GLY A 443 0.81 23.60 -9.99
N GLU A 444 0.60 24.53 -9.06
CA GLU A 444 -0.35 24.42 -7.93
C GLU A 444 -1.81 24.18 -8.38
N HIS A 445 -2.24 24.82 -9.47
CA HIS A 445 -3.61 24.68 -9.97
C HIS A 445 -3.90 23.23 -10.40
N SER A 446 -2.96 22.59 -11.09
CA SER A 446 -3.09 21.20 -11.55
C SER A 446 -3.09 20.22 -10.37
N ALA A 447 -2.25 20.48 -9.37
CA ALA A 447 -2.21 19.69 -8.14
C ALA A 447 -3.53 19.77 -7.35
N LEU A 448 -4.11 20.98 -7.25
CA LEU A 448 -5.42 21.18 -6.62
C LEU A 448 -6.54 20.49 -7.40
N ALA A 449 -6.56 20.62 -8.73
CA ALA A 449 -7.54 19.97 -9.59
C ALA A 449 -7.50 18.44 -9.42
N ARG A 450 -6.29 17.84 -9.40
CA ARG A 450 -6.11 16.41 -9.15
C ARG A 450 -6.64 15.97 -7.79
N LYS A 451 -6.40 16.77 -6.75
CA LYS A 451 -6.91 16.48 -5.41
C LYS A 451 -8.44 16.49 -5.38
N ILE A 452 -9.06 17.49 -6.01
CA ILE A 452 -10.52 17.60 -6.13
C ILE A 452 -11.09 16.40 -6.89
N GLU A 453 -10.46 16.00 -8.00
CA GLU A 453 -10.85 14.82 -8.79
C GLU A 453 -10.79 13.54 -7.93
N LYS A 454 -9.69 13.30 -7.23
CA LYS A 454 -9.53 12.13 -6.34
C LYS A 454 -10.55 12.11 -5.20
N ASP A 455 -10.84 13.26 -4.60
CA ASP A 455 -11.85 13.36 -3.55
C ASP A 455 -13.26 13.12 -4.11
N GLN A 456 -13.57 13.60 -5.32
CA GLN A 456 -14.82 13.32 -6.02
C GLN A 456 -14.97 11.83 -6.32
N GLU A 457 -13.95 11.17 -6.87
CA GLU A 457 -13.92 9.72 -7.08
C GLU A 457 -14.17 8.94 -5.78
N ARG A 458 -13.59 9.41 -4.66
CA ARG A 458 -13.80 8.84 -3.33
C ARG A 458 -15.25 8.94 -2.88
N MET A 459 -15.85 10.13 -3.02
CA MET A 459 -17.24 10.35 -2.68
C MET A 459 -18.18 9.51 -3.55
N GLU A 460 -17.98 9.45 -4.86
CA GLU A 460 -18.79 8.65 -5.77
C GLU A 460 -18.74 7.16 -5.44
N ARG A 461 -17.55 6.64 -5.10
CA ARG A 461 -17.37 5.24 -4.71
C ARG A 461 -18.06 4.93 -3.38
N GLU A 462 -17.98 5.83 -2.41
CA GLU A 462 -18.69 5.68 -1.15
C GLU A 462 -20.20 5.74 -1.32
N GLN A 463 -20.70 6.69 -2.12
CA GLN A 463 -22.11 6.77 -2.47
C GLN A 463 -22.56 5.49 -3.18
N TRP A 464 -21.79 5.00 -4.14
CA TRP A 464 -22.06 3.73 -4.80
C TRP A 464 -22.13 2.58 -3.80
N ARG A 465 -21.18 2.46 -2.86
CA ARG A 465 -21.20 1.44 -1.80
C ARG A 465 -22.43 1.57 -0.90
N ARG A 466 -22.84 2.79 -0.52
CA ARG A 466 -24.04 3.03 0.30
C ARG A 466 -25.31 2.62 -0.44
N VAL A 467 -25.48 3.07 -1.69
CA VAL A 467 -26.63 2.72 -2.54
C VAL A 467 -26.67 1.21 -2.80
N TRP A 468 -25.52 0.60 -3.03
CA TRP A 468 -25.40 -0.84 -3.22
C TRP A 468 -25.80 -1.60 -1.96
N ASN A 469 -25.23 -1.26 -0.79
CA ASN A 469 -25.59 -1.89 0.48
C ASN A 469 -27.07 -1.75 0.82
N PHE A 470 -27.66 -0.58 0.51
CA PHE A 470 -29.09 -0.33 0.65
C PHE A 470 -29.92 -1.24 -0.27
N ARG A 471 -29.57 -1.33 -1.57
CA ARG A 471 -30.22 -2.23 -2.53
C ARG A 471 -30.10 -3.69 -2.14
N SER A 472 -28.92 -4.13 -1.71
CA SER A 472 -28.68 -5.48 -1.20
C SER A 472 -29.56 -5.78 0.01
N SER A 473 -29.74 -4.80 0.91
CA SER A 473 -30.62 -4.92 2.08
C SER A 473 -32.11 -4.98 1.72
N ILE A 474 -32.55 -4.26 0.68
CA ILE A 474 -33.95 -4.28 0.20
C ILE A 474 -34.26 -5.54 -0.60
N SER A 475 -33.30 -6.04 -1.38
CA SER A 475 -33.53 -7.14 -2.32
C SER A 475 -33.77 -8.50 -1.64
N GLY A 476 -33.73 -8.59 -0.32
CA GLY A 476 -33.98 -9.82 0.44
C GLY A 476 -33.00 -10.95 0.12
N LYS A 477 -31.95 -10.70 -0.69
CA LYS A 477 -30.87 -11.66 -0.88
C LYS A 477 -30.25 -11.88 0.49
N PRO A 478 -30.22 -13.13 1.00
CA PRO A 478 -29.68 -13.36 2.31
C PRO A 478 -28.27 -12.81 2.33
N LYS A 479 -28.01 -11.89 3.28
CA LYS A 479 -26.64 -11.64 3.73
C LYS A 479 -26.01 -13.02 3.83
N SER A 480 -24.87 -13.25 3.18
CA SER A 480 -24.02 -14.38 3.54
C SER A 480 -23.51 -14.10 4.95
N SER A 481 -24.42 -14.24 5.91
CA SER A 481 -24.18 -14.39 7.32
C SER A 481 -23.36 -15.65 7.39
N MET A 482 -22.04 -15.49 7.36
CA MET A 482 -21.10 -16.43 7.94
C MET A 482 -21.45 -16.56 9.43
N LYS A 483 -22.54 -17.26 9.71
CA LYS A 483 -22.79 -17.84 11.02
C LYS A 483 -21.85 -19.04 11.09
N ALA A 484 -20.98 -19.02 12.08
CA ALA A 484 -20.26 -20.19 12.52
C ALA A 484 -21.29 -21.29 12.81
N THR A 485 -21.42 -22.24 11.89
CA THR A 485 -22.00 -23.54 12.19
C THR A 485 -20.92 -24.30 12.96
N ASN A 486 -21.15 -24.48 14.27
CA ASN A 486 -20.46 -25.50 15.05
C ASN A 486 -20.54 -26.84 14.30
N PRO A 487 -19.45 -27.62 14.21
CA PRO A 487 -19.53 -28.94 13.63
C PRO A 487 -20.47 -29.82 14.46
N PRO A 488 -21.27 -30.70 13.82
CA PRO A 488 -22.10 -31.64 14.54
C PRO A 488 -21.19 -32.60 15.33
N ILE A 489 -21.53 -32.79 16.60
CA ILE A 489 -20.99 -33.83 17.46
C ILE A 489 -21.23 -35.17 16.77
N VAL A 490 -20.16 -35.76 16.25
CA VAL A 490 -20.15 -37.15 15.79
C VAL A 490 -20.25 -38.02 17.03
N GLN A 491 -21.42 -38.58 17.29
CA GLN A 491 -21.57 -39.70 18.21
C GLN A 491 -20.87 -40.91 17.59
N ALA A 492 -19.86 -41.42 18.31
CA ALA A 492 -19.14 -42.63 17.94
C ALA A 492 -20.08 -43.86 18.01
N PRO A 493 -20.00 -44.80 17.04
CA PRO A 493 -20.65 -46.09 17.16
C PRO A 493 -19.70 -47.07 17.85
N GLY A 494 -20.15 -47.69 18.95
CA GLY A 494 -19.47 -48.85 19.52
C GLY A 494 -19.65 -49.04 21.01
N SER A 495 -20.77 -49.64 21.42
CA SER A 495 -20.86 -50.41 22.66
C SER A 495 -21.94 -51.47 22.53
N ILE A 496 -21.47 -52.63 22.06
CA ILE A 496 -21.82 -54.01 22.41
C ILE A 496 -23.17 -54.19 23.13
N GLN A 497 -24.10 -54.83 22.42
CA GLN A 497 -25.27 -55.49 22.99
C GLN A 497 -24.82 -56.65 23.88
N ALA A 498 -25.14 -56.57 25.18
CA ALA A 498 -25.24 -57.75 26.03
C ALA A 498 -26.71 -58.20 26.06
N ARG A 499 -26.92 -59.36 25.45
CA ARG A 499 -28.14 -60.17 25.45
C ARG A 499 -28.39 -60.69 26.87
N VAL A 500 -29.52 -60.33 27.47
CA VAL A 500 -30.12 -61.08 28.58
C VAL A 500 -31.57 -61.34 28.21
N GLU A 501 -31.82 -62.60 27.84
CA GLU A 501 -33.13 -63.22 27.77
C GLU A 501 -33.68 -63.50 29.17
N LYS A 502 -35.01 -63.71 29.22
CA LYS A 502 -35.90 -64.16 30.31
C LYS A 502 -36.68 -63.04 30.99
N SER A 503 -37.97 -63.15 31.28
CA SER A 503 -39.03 -64.13 31.00
C SER A 503 -40.31 -63.59 31.66
N ASP A 504 -41.46 -63.79 31.02
CA ASP A 504 -42.80 -64.04 31.60
C ASP A 504 -43.25 -63.25 32.85
N ASN A 505 -44.15 -62.28 32.65
CA ASN A 505 -45.59 -62.34 32.99
C ASN A 505 -46.28 -60.99 32.75
#